data_AF-A0A5J4RW19-F1
#
_entry.id   AF-A0A5J4RW19-F1
#
_cell.length_a   1.000
_cell.length_b   1.000
_cell.length_c   1.000
_cell.angle_alpha   90.00
_cell.angle_beta   90.00
_cell.angle_gamma   90.00
#
_symmetry.space_group_name_H-M   'P 1'
#
loop_
_entity.id
_entity.type
_entity.pdbx_description
1 polymer ?
#
loop_
_entity_poly.entity_id
_entity_poly.type
_entity_poly.pdbx_seq_one_letter_code
_entity_poly.pdbx_strand_id
1 'polypeptide(L)' 'YIQAAMQAGVEMGIYPKDAMKMVAQSVKGAAELILNNDTHPSVEIDKVTTPGGITIKGINELEHGGFTSTVIKAIKASAS' A
#
# COMPACT_ATOMS: atom_id res chain seq x y z
N TYR A 1 5.17 4.05 5.64
CA TYR A 1 3.91 4.27 4.91
C TYR A 1 2.65 3.89 5.71
N ILE A 2 2.68 2.93 6.65
CA ILE A 2 1.52 2.59 7.51
C ILE A 2 0.93 3.81 8.25
N GLN A 3 1.78 4.60 8.91
CA GLN A 3 1.33 5.83 9.60
C GLN A 3 0.67 6.82 8.64
N ALA A 4 1.22 7.02 7.44
CA ALA A 4 0.64 7.90 6.43
C ALA A 4 -0.74 7.41 5.96
N ALA A 5 -0.89 6.10 5.71
CA ALA A 5 -2.18 5.50 5.35
C ALA A 5 -3.21 5.63 6.49
N MET A 6 -2.77 5.52 7.75
CA MET A 6 -3.64 5.77 8.91
C MET A 6 -4.08 7.24 8.96
N GLN A 7 -3.15 8.19 8.77
CA GLN A 7 -3.46 9.63 8.74
C GLN A 7 -4.47 9.96 7.64
N ALA A 8 -4.30 9.40 6.43
CA ALA A 8 -5.28 9.55 5.36
C ALA A 8 -6.67 9.03 5.77
N GLY A 9 -6.75 7.88 6.46
CA GLY A 9 -8.01 7.38 7.00
C GLY A 9 -8.65 8.35 8.01
N VAL A 10 -7.86 8.99 8.87
CA VAL A 10 -8.35 10.00 9.81
C VAL A 10 -8.85 11.26 9.09
N GLU A 11 -8.14 11.72 8.06
CA GLU A 11 -8.59 12.84 7.21
C GLU A 11 -9.90 12.53 6.49
N MET A 12 -10.14 11.24 6.19
CA MET A 12 -11.40 10.75 5.63
C MET A 12 -12.51 10.53 6.67
N GLY A 13 -12.28 10.87 7.95
CA GLY A 13 -13.26 10.81 9.02
C GLY A 13 -13.29 9.49 9.82
N ILE A 14 -12.31 8.60 9.64
CA ILE A 14 -12.20 7.36 10.41
C ILE A 14 -11.54 7.64 11.76
N TYR A 15 -12.08 7.10 12.85
CA TYR A 15 -11.46 7.24 14.17
C TYR A 15 -10.03 6.65 14.17
N PRO A 16 -9.05 7.31 14.83
CA PRO A 16 -7.64 6.90 14.75
C PRO A 16 -7.37 5.43 15.08
N LYS A 17 -8.06 4.90 16.10
CA LYS A 17 -7.91 3.50 16.52
C LYS A 17 -8.40 2.52 15.46
N ASP A 18 -9.46 2.87 14.74
CA ASP A 18 -10.04 2.02 13.70
C ASP A 18 -9.22 2.14 12.42
N ALA A 19 -8.78 3.35 12.05
CA ALA A 19 -7.85 3.57 10.94
C ALA A 19 -6.57 2.74 11.13
N MET A 20 -5.99 2.75 12.33
CA MET A 20 -4.82 1.93 12.67
C MET A 20 -5.08 0.44 12.44
N LYS A 21 -6.20 -0.09 12.94
CA LYS A 21 -6.55 -1.51 12.80
C LYS A 21 -6.80 -1.90 11.35
N MET A 22 -7.54 -1.08 10.61
CA MET A 22 -7.86 -1.31 9.20
C MET A 22 -6.59 -1.37 8.36
N VAL A 23 -5.71 -0.39 8.51
CA VAL A 23 -4.44 -0.35 7.77
C VAL A 23 -3.54 -1.52 8.18
N ALA A 24 -3.41 -1.82 9.47
CA ALA A 24 -2.58 -2.93 9.94
C ALA A 24 -3.06 -4.28 9.39
N GLN A 25 -4.37 -4.54 9.41
CA GLN A 25 -4.93 -5.77 8.85
C GLN A 25 -4.80 -5.83 7.32
N SER A 26 -5.00 -4.71 6.63
CA SER A 26 -4.81 -4.64 5.18
C SER A 26 -3.36 -4.96 4.78
N VAL A 27 -2.39 -4.37 5.47
CA VAL A 27 -0.96 -4.64 5.21
C VAL A 27 -0.58 -6.06 5.57
N LYS A 28 -1.10 -6.60 6.68
CA LYS A 28 -0.91 -8.00 7.05
C LYS A 28 -1.43 -8.94 5.95
N GLY A 29 -2.66 -8.75 5.49
CA GLY A 29 -3.25 -9.57 4.43
C GLY A 29 -2.48 -9.48 3.11
N ALA A 30 -2.00 -8.30 2.74
CA ALA A 30 -1.14 -8.13 1.56
C ALA A 30 0.18 -8.89 1.70
N ALA A 31 0.83 -8.83 2.87
CA ALA A 31 2.05 -9.59 3.12
C ALA A 31 1.80 -11.11 3.09
N GLU A 32 0.73 -11.58 3.72
CA GLU A 32 0.34 -12.99 3.70
C GLU A 32 0.03 -13.49 2.28
N LEU A 33 -0.64 -12.68 1.45
CA LEU A 33 -0.89 -13.02 0.04
C LEU A 33 0.41 -13.28 -0.72
N ILE A 34 1.42 -12.43 -0.57
CA ILE A 34 2.70 -12.60 -1.26
C ILE A 34 3.53 -13.75 -0.69
N LEU A 35 3.49 -13.98 0.62
CA LEU A 35 4.25 -15.07 1.25
C LEU A 35 3.63 -16.44 0.96
N ASN A 36 2.31 -16.51 0.81
CA ASN A 36 1.58 -17.76 0.61
C ASN A 36 1.38 -18.09 -0.87
N ASN A 37 1.40 -17.09 -1.75
CA ASN A 37 1.28 -17.28 -3.19
C ASN A 37 2.65 -17.17 -3.85
N ASP A 38 3.04 -18.18 -4.63
CA ASP A 38 4.26 -18.14 -5.46
C ASP A 38 4.00 -17.35 -6.75
N THR A 39 3.46 -16.13 -6.61
CA THR A 39 3.09 -15.25 -7.71
C THR A 39 3.83 -13.92 -7.62
N HIS A 40 4.15 -13.36 -8.78
CA HIS A 40 4.77 -12.04 -8.83
C HIS A 40 3.81 -10.97 -8.29
N PRO A 41 4.26 -9.98 -7.48
CA PRO A 41 3.38 -8.97 -6.87
C PRO A 41 2.48 -8.21 -7.86
N SER A 42 2.94 -8.00 -9.11
CA SER A 42 2.12 -7.36 -10.15
C SER A 42 0.83 -8.13 -10.44
N VAL A 43 0.87 -9.47 -10.39
CA VAL A 43 -0.30 -10.32 -10.62
C VAL A 43 -1.33 -10.13 -9.51
N GLU A 44 -0.90 -10.03 -8.26
CA GLU A 44 -1.81 -9.78 -7.14
C GLU A 44 -2.40 -8.36 -7.18
N ILE A 45 -1.62 -7.37 -7.64
CA ILE A 45 -2.12 -6.00 -7.88
C ILE A 45 -3.19 -6.00 -8.96
N ASP A 46 -2.98 -6.71 -10.08
CA ASP A 46 -3.93 -6.78 -11.18
C ASP A 46 -5.28 -7.40 -10.74
N LYS A 47 -5.26 -8.40 -9.86
CA LYS A 47 -6.48 -9.04 -9.32
C LYS A 47 -7.40 -8.07 -8.58
N VAL A 48 -6.85 -7.02 -7.96
CA VAL A 48 -7.61 -6.02 -7.17
C VAL A 48 -7.78 -4.69 -7.89
N THR A 49 -7.30 -4.59 -9.12
CA THR A 49 -7.27 -3.35 -9.89
C THR A 49 -8.20 -3.44 -11.09
N THR A 50 -9.41 -2.91 -10.94
CA THR A 50 -10.40 -2.87 -12.02
C THR A 50 -10.23 -1.63 -12.91
N PRO A 51 -10.57 -1.71 -14.22
CA PRO A 51 -10.54 -0.56 -15.12
C PRO A 51 -11.36 0.61 -14.57
N GLY A 52 -10.73 1.78 -14.40
CA GLY A 52 -11.36 2.99 -13.87
C GLY A 52 -11.67 2.99 -12.37
N GLY A 53 -11.29 1.94 -11.65
CA GLY A 53 -11.55 1.76 -10.22
C GLY A 53 -10.76 2.71 -9.31
N ILE A 54 -11.05 2.65 -8.01
CA ILE A 54 -10.37 3.49 -7.01
C ILE A 54 -8.92 3.02 -6.75
N THR A 55 -8.64 1.72 -6.87
CA THR A 55 -7.31 1.15 -6.66
C THR A 55 -6.29 1.72 -7.64
N ILE A 56 -6.62 1.72 -8.95
CA ILE A 56 -5.71 2.26 -9.98
C ILE A 56 -5.47 3.76 -9.81
N LYS A 57 -6.49 4.52 -9.39
CA LYS A 57 -6.33 5.96 -9.09
C LYS A 57 -5.35 6.15 -7.93
N GLY A 58 -5.49 5.38 -6.86
CA GLY A 58 -4.56 5.42 -5.73
C GLY A 58 -3.12 5.07 -6.13
N ILE A 59 -2.93 4.01 -6.92
CA ILE A 59 -1.61 3.60 -7.45
C ILE A 59 -1.00 4.73 -8.29
N ASN A 60 -1.78 5.34 -9.19
CA ASN A 60 -1.29 6.43 -10.02
C ASN A 60 -0.84 7.64 -9.20
N GLU A 61 -1.56 8.01 -8.13
CA GLU A 61 -1.13 9.10 -7.23
C GLU A 61 0.17 8.76 -6.48
N LEU A 62 0.34 7.49 -6.06
CA LEU A 62 1.59 7.03 -5.45
C LEU A 62 2.77 7.14 -6.43
N GLU A 63 2.57 6.75 -7.68
CA GLU A 63 3.59 6.84 -8.73
C GLU A 63 3.92 8.29 -9.10
N HIS A 64 2.92 9.16 -9.25
CA HIS A 64 3.14 10.60 -9.47
C HIS A 64 3.93 11.23 -8.30
N GLY A 65 3.71 10.77 -7.07
CA GLY A 65 4.46 11.17 -5.89
C GLY A 65 5.88 10.57 -5.80
N GLY A 66 6.29 9.72 -6.74
CA GLY A 66 7.60 9.07 -6.75
C GLY A 66 7.79 8.05 -5.63
N PHE A 67 6.69 7.46 -5.12
CA PHE A 67 6.72 6.54 -3.99
C PHE A 67 7.66 5.36 -4.22
N THR A 68 7.51 4.66 -5.35
CA THR A 68 8.32 3.48 -5.69
C THR A 68 9.82 3.80 -5.74
N SER A 69 10.20 4.90 -6.39
CA SER A 69 11.60 5.35 -6.44
C SER A 69 12.15 5.64 -5.04
N THR A 70 11.36 6.31 -4.20
CA THR A 70 11.75 6.70 -2.85
C THR A 70 11.96 5.49 -1.95
N VAL A 71 11.06 4.51 -1.99
CA VAL A 71 11.16 3.26 -1.21
C VAL A 71 12.41 2.47 -1.60
N ILE A 72 12.66 2.29 -2.90
CA ILE A 72 13.85 1.58 -3.40
C ILE A 72 15.13 2.27 -2.91
N LYS A 73 15.21 3.60 -3.07
CA LYS A 73 16.37 4.38 -2.62
C LYS A 73 16.60 4.26 -1.12
N ALA A 74 15.54 4.37 -0.31
CA ALA A 74 15.63 4.26 1.13
C ALA A 74 16.18 2.90 1.59
N ILE A 75 15.66 1.79 1.03
CA ILE A 75 16.13 0.45 1.36
C ILE A 75 17.60 0.28 0.97
N LYS A 76 17.98 0.69 -0.25
CA LYS A 76 19.37 0.61 -0.71
C LYS A 76 20.33 1.42 0.17
N ALA A 77 19.94 2.62 0.60
CA ALA A 77 20.75 3.47 1.48
C ALA A 77 20.92 2.89 2.88
N SER A 78 19.98 2.05 3.35
CA SER A 78 20.05 1.40 4.67
C SER A 78 20.76 0.04 4.66
N ALA A 79 21.00 -0.53 3.47
CA ALA A 79 21.64 -1.84 3.31
C ALA A 79 23.17 -1.76 3.15
N SER A 80 23.72 -0.54 3.05
CA SER A 80 25.15 -0.22 3.03
C SER A 80 25.62 0.22 4.41
#